data_AF-A0A1H8ISP8-F1
#
_entry.id   AF-A0A1H8ISP8-F1
#
_cell.length_a   1.000
_cell.length_b   1.000
_cell.length_c   1.000
_cell.angle_alpha   90.00
_cell.angle_beta   90.00
_cell.angle_gamma   90.00
#
_symmetry.space_group_name_H-M   'P 1'
#
loop_
_entity.id
_entity.type
_entity.pdbx_description
1 polymer ?
#
loop_
_entity_poly.entity_id
_entity_poly.type
_entity_poly.pdbx_seq_one_letter_code
_entity_poly.pdbx_strand_id
1 'polypeptide(L)'
;MMRPDAPLLQGQSAFYMLHPSLAGRVDFPDMAGLAANRPLFLRSGHGDRHMPVDSVQRAFGRLAKLAKGTDGSVVDAAFHDAGHTMPAEVTQAALRFLMHHLR
;
A
#
# COMPACT_ATOMS: atom_id res chain seq x y z
N MET A 1 16.47 20.44 3.13
CA MET A 1 15.53 19.32 2.88
C MET A 1 14.12 19.63 3.35
N MET A 2 13.91 20.18 4.55
CA MET A 2 12.60 20.73 4.96
C MET A 2 12.52 22.22 4.64
N ARG A 3 11.89 22.57 3.53
CA ARG A 3 11.55 23.96 3.14
C ARG A 3 10.11 23.95 2.65
N PRO A 4 9.39 25.09 2.73
CA PRO A 4 8.09 25.22 2.10
C PRO A 4 8.14 24.70 0.66
N ASP A 5 7.13 23.91 0.27
CA ASP A 5 6.98 23.28 -1.06
C ASP A 5 7.99 22.17 -1.43
N ALA A 6 8.85 21.75 -0.51
CA ALA A 6 9.71 20.59 -0.76
C ALA A 6 8.88 19.29 -0.84
N PRO A 7 9.19 18.35 -1.77
CA PRO A 7 8.49 17.07 -1.87
C PRO A 7 8.49 16.26 -0.57
N LEU A 8 9.50 16.45 0.27
CA LEU A 8 9.61 15.81 1.58
C LEU A 8 8.52 16.26 2.57
N LEU A 9 8.05 17.51 2.44
CA LEU A 9 6.95 18.08 3.22
C LEU A 9 5.59 17.97 2.50
N GLN A 10 5.59 17.55 1.23
CA GLN A 10 4.39 17.39 0.42
C GLN A 10 4.09 15.89 0.25
N GLY A 11 3.22 15.35 1.11
CA GLY A 11 2.71 13.97 1.00
C GLY A 11 3.10 13.04 2.15
N GLN A 12 2.94 11.73 1.92
CA GLN A 12 3.03 10.68 2.95
C GLN A 12 4.36 10.64 3.73
N SER A 13 5.45 11.13 3.14
CA SER A 13 6.79 11.17 3.77
C SER A 13 6.87 12.14 4.96
N ALA A 14 6.00 13.16 5.00
CA ALA A 14 5.92 14.10 6.12
C ALA A 14 5.28 13.50 7.38
N PHE A 15 4.55 12.38 7.25
CA PHE A 15 3.80 11.78 8.35
C PHE A 15 4.70 11.45 9.55
N TYR A 16 5.86 10.84 9.32
CA TYR A 16 6.81 10.52 10.39
C TYR A 16 7.59 11.73 10.90
N MET A 17 7.63 12.83 10.16
CA MET A 17 8.20 14.09 10.68
C MET A 17 7.24 14.78 11.66
N LEU A 18 5.94 14.69 11.39
CA LEU A 18 4.89 15.18 12.29
C LEU A 18 4.67 14.25 13.49
N HIS A 19 4.92 12.95 13.32
CA HIS A 19 4.73 11.91 14.34
C HIS A 19 6.01 11.11 14.59
N PRO A 20 7.10 11.75 15.07
CA PRO A 20 8.41 11.09 15.21
C PRO A 20 8.38 9.91 16.20
N SER A 21 7.44 9.90 17.14
CA SER A 21 7.25 8.79 18.09
C SER A 21 6.77 7.49 17.41
N LEU A 22 6.20 7.57 16.21
CA LEU A 22 5.79 6.40 15.42
C LEU A 22 6.91 5.86 14.54
N ALA A 23 7.97 6.65 14.29
CA ALA A 23 9.12 6.22 13.51
C ALA A 23 9.78 5.00 14.18
N GLY A 24 9.98 3.93 13.42
CA GLY A 24 10.55 2.67 13.91
C GLY A 24 9.61 1.81 14.75
N ARG A 25 8.37 2.26 15.02
CA ARG A 25 7.33 1.46 15.70
C ARG A 25 6.25 0.96 14.75
N VAL A 26 6.02 1.70 13.68
CA VAL A 26 4.94 1.48 12.71
C VAL A 26 5.54 1.60 11.31
N ASP A 27 5.34 0.59 10.47
CA ASP A 27 5.83 0.58 9.09
C ASP A 27 4.66 0.79 8.08
N PHE A 28 4.95 0.92 6.80
CA PHE A 28 3.95 1.16 5.75
C PHE A 28 2.78 0.15 5.77
N PRO A 29 3.00 -1.18 5.98
CA PRO A 29 1.89 -2.13 6.05
C PRO A 29 0.98 -1.91 7.26
N ASP A 30 1.49 -1.38 8.38
CA ASP A 30 0.67 -1.07 9.55
C ASP A 30 -0.23 0.12 9.29
N MET A 31 0.31 1.15 8.64
CA MET A 31 -0.47 2.32 8.22
C MET A 31 -1.55 1.94 7.21
N ALA A 32 -1.22 1.11 6.22
CA ALA A 32 -2.19 0.57 5.27
C ALA A 32 -3.24 -0.32 5.97
N GLY A 33 -2.88 -0.96 7.08
CA GLY A 33 -3.78 -1.76 7.92
C GLY A 33 -4.92 -0.96 8.54
N LEU A 34 -4.81 0.37 8.66
CA LEU A 34 -5.92 1.22 9.08
C LEU A 34 -7.12 1.17 8.11
N ALA A 35 -6.86 0.83 6.85
CA ALA A 35 -7.89 0.61 5.83
C ALA A 35 -8.35 -0.85 5.73
N ALA A 36 -7.89 -1.75 6.60
CA ALA A 36 -8.18 -3.19 6.52
C ALA A 36 -9.65 -3.55 6.75
N ASN A 37 -10.50 -2.62 7.18
CA ASN A 37 -11.96 -2.80 7.25
C ASN A 37 -12.69 -2.45 5.93
N ARG A 38 -11.94 -2.20 4.86
CA ARG A 38 -12.44 -1.90 3.52
C ARG A 38 -11.80 -2.84 2.50
N PRO A 39 -12.39 -3.00 1.31
CA PRO A 39 -11.75 -3.71 0.21
C PRO A 39 -10.39 -3.07 -0.15
N LEU A 40 -9.33 -3.89 -0.19
CA LEU A 40 -7.96 -3.49 -0.51
C LEU A 40 -7.51 -4.12 -1.83
N PHE A 41 -7.04 -3.29 -2.75
CA PHE A 41 -6.41 -3.71 -4.00
C PHE A 41 -4.91 -3.37 -3.95
N LEU A 42 -4.06 -4.39 -3.98
CA LEU A 42 -2.62 -4.28 -3.76
C LEU A 42 -1.85 -4.93 -4.92
N ARG A 43 -0.89 -4.18 -5.49
CA ARG A 43 -0.08 -4.64 -6.62
C ARG A 43 1.38 -4.21 -6.45
N SER A 44 2.30 -5.05 -6.89
CA SER A 44 3.74 -4.75 -6.91
C SER A 44 4.41 -5.46 -8.08
N GLY A 45 5.44 -4.86 -8.66
CA GLY A 45 6.15 -5.46 -9.78
C GLY A 45 7.25 -6.42 -9.35
N HIS A 46 7.32 -7.60 -9.96
CA HIS A 46 8.51 -8.44 -9.97
C HIS A 46 9.67 -7.64 -10.56
N GLY A 47 10.75 -7.51 -9.79
CA GLY A 47 11.94 -6.75 -10.17
C GLY A 47 11.93 -5.28 -9.77
N ASP A 48 10.94 -4.80 -9.01
CA ASP A 48 11.02 -3.50 -8.36
C ASP A 48 12.16 -3.48 -7.33
N ARG A 49 13.22 -2.71 -7.62
CA ARG A 49 14.39 -2.58 -6.74
C ARG A 49 14.08 -1.84 -5.44
N HIS A 50 13.03 -1.02 -5.41
CA HIS A 50 12.61 -0.29 -4.22
C HIS A 50 11.69 -1.13 -3.33
N MET A 51 11.06 -2.18 -3.89
CA MET A 51 10.10 -3.04 -3.20
C MET A 51 10.48 -4.52 -3.36
N PRO A 52 11.45 -5.04 -2.57
CA PRO A 52 11.88 -6.43 -2.66
C PRO A 52 10.71 -7.42 -2.44
N VAL A 53 10.66 -8.47 -3.26
CA VAL A 53 9.56 -9.46 -3.29
C VAL A 53 9.24 -10.01 -1.91
N ASP A 54 10.25 -10.45 -1.15
CA ASP A 54 10.03 -11.00 0.20
C ASP A 54 9.41 -9.99 1.16
N SER A 55 9.78 -8.71 1.03
CA SER A 55 9.23 -7.63 1.85
C SER A 55 7.76 -7.40 1.51
N VAL A 56 7.44 -7.32 0.22
CA VAL A 56 6.07 -7.14 -0.28
C VAL A 56 5.18 -8.33 0.09
N GLN A 57 5.69 -9.56 -0.06
CA GLN A 57 4.96 -10.77 0.34
C GLN A 57 4.61 -10.76 1.82
N ARG A 58 5.55 -10.37 2.70
CA ARG A 58 5.27 -10.21 4.14
C ARG A 58 4.23 -9.12 4.39
N ALA A 59 4.32 -7.99 3.68
CA ALA A 59 3.35 -6.89 3.80
C ALA A 59 1.93 -7.33 3.38
N PHE A 60 1.79 -7.99 2.22
CA PHE A 60 0.52 -8.52 1.73
C PHE A 60 -0.06 -9.55 2.72
N GLY A 61 0.78 -10.46 3.22
CA GLY A 61 0.37 -11.44 4.22
C GLY A 61 -0.10 -10.81 5.53
N ARG A 62 0.54 -9.72 5.98
CA ARG A 62 0.13 -8.97 7.18
C ARG A 62 -1.22 -8.29 6.97
N LEU A 63 -1.41 -7.60 5.85
CA LEU A 63 -2.66 -6.93 5.51
C LEU A 63 -3.82 -7.92 5.37
N ALA A 64 -3.59 -9.07 4.72
CA ALA A 64 -4.58 -10.14 4.63
C ALA A 64 -4.96 -10.69 6.02
N LYS A 65 -4.00 -10.80 6.96
CA LYS A 65 -4.30 -11.21 8.35
C LYS A 65 -5.13 -10.16 9.10
N LEU A 66 -4.79 -8.88 8.97
CA LEU A 66 -5.55 -7.79 9.59
C LEU A 66 -6.99 -7.72 9.06
N ALA A 67 -7.14 -7.83 7.73
CA ALA A 67 -8.43 -7.84 7.07
C ALA A 67 -9.33 -8.99 7.55
N LYS A 68 -8.80 -10.20 7.76
CA LYS A 68 -9.59 -11.31 8.33
C LYS A 68 -10.22 -11.01 9.70
N GLY A 69 -9.69 -10.05 10.45
CA GLY A 69 -10.24 -9.60 11.72
C GLY A 69 -11.33 -8.52 11.61
N THR A 70 -11.72 -8.13 10.40
CA THR A 70 -12.73 -7.11 10.11
C THR A 70 -13.84 -7.73 9.25
N ASP A 71 -15.09 -7.39 9.54
CA ASP A 71 -16.22 -7.94 8.78
C ASP A 71 -16.22 -7.42 7.33
N GLY A 72 -16.40 -8.33 6.36
CA GLY A 72 -16.64 -7.99 4.96
C GLY A 72 -15.44 -7.43 4.18
N SER A 73 -14.22 -7.49 4.72
CA SER A 73 -13.04 -6.99 4.01
C SER A 73 -12.51 -8.03 2.99
N VAL A 74 -12.14 -7.53 1.81
CA VAL A 74 -11.56 -8.31 0.72
C VAL A 74 -10.16 -7.77 0.45
N VAL A 75 -9.16 -8.64 0.37
CA VAL A 75 -7.80 -8.26 -0.02
C VAL A 75 -7.47 -8.96 -1.33
N ASP A 76 -7.40 -8.18 -2.41
CA ASP A 76 -6.88 -8.62 -3.70
C ASP A 76 -5.43 -8.14 -3.83
N ALA A 77 -4.48 -9.05 -3.56
CA ALA A 77 -3.05 -8.76 -3.58
C ALA A 77 -2.29 -9.67 -4.55
N ALA A 78 -1.54 -9.09 -5.49
CA ALA A 78 -0.81 -9.85 -6.50
C ALA A 78 0.45 -9.11 -7.00
N PHE A 79 1.37 -9.84 -7.62
CA PHE A 79 2.48 -9.26 -8.37
C PHE A 79 2.15 -9.11 -9.86
N HIS A 80 2.82 -8.19 -10.54
CA HIS A 80 2.88 -8.08 -12.02
C HIS A 80 4.34 -8.08 -12.49
N ASP A 81 4.64 -8.20 -13.77
CA ASP A 81 6.02 -8.46 -14.23
C ASP A 81 6.82 -7.23 -14.67
N ALA A 82 6.26 -6.02 -14.48
CA ALA A 82 6.78 -4.78 -15.06
C ALA A 82 7.70 -3.94 -14.13
N GLY A 83 8.28 -4.54 -13.09
CA GLY A 83 9.14 -3.82 -12.13
C GLY A 83 8.48 -2.60 -11.47
N HIS A 84 9.23 -1.52 -11.26
CA HIS A 84 8.72 -0.29 -10.62
C HIS A 84 7.89 0.57 -11.60
N THR A 85 6.76 0.06 -12.07
CA THR A 85 5.84 0.76 -12.99
C THR A 85 4.39 0.43 -12.66
N MET A 86 3.45 1.19 -13.25
CA MET A 86 2.02 0.90 -13.21
C MET A 86 1.53 0.58 -14.62
N PRO A 87 1.49 -0.70 -15.03
CA PRO A 87 0.98 -1.11 -16.34
C PRO A 87 -0.49 -0.72 -16.55
N ALA A 88 -0.88 -0.59 -17.82
CA ALA A 88 -2.25 -0.27 -18.18
C ALA A 88 -3.22 -1.34 -17.65
N GLU A 89 -2.85 -2.61 -17.70
CA GLU A 89 -3.65 -3.74 -17.23
C GLU A 89 -3.91 -3.67 -15.73
N VAL A 90 -2.90 -3.24 -14.96
CA VAL A 90 -3.02 -3.04 -13.51
C VAL A 90 -3.95 -1.87 -13.21
N THR A 91 -3.81 -0.76 -13.93
CA THR A 91 -4.72 0.39 -13.83
C THR A 91 -6.16 -0.01 -14.12
N GLN A 92 -6.39 -0.76 -15.20
CA GLN A 92 -7.71 -1.24 -15.58
C GLN A 92 -8.30 -2.21 -14.54
N ALA A 93 -7.47 -3.08 -13.95
CA ALA A 93 -7.89 -3.96 -12.85
C ALA A 93 -8.28 -3.16 -11.59
N ALA A 94 -7.51 -2.12 -11.25
CA ALA A 94 -7.81 -1.23 -10.13
C ALA A 94 -9.15 -0.52 -10.32
N LEU A 95 -9.41 0.01 -11.53
CA LEU A 95 -10.68 0.66 -11.86
C LEU A 95 -11.86 -0.31 -11.74
N ARG A 96 -11.73 -1.53 -12.25
CA ARG A 96 -12.78 -2.57 -12.11
C ARG A 96 -13.04 -2.94 -10.65
N PHE A 97 -11.98 -3.12 -9.87
CA PHE A 97 -12.08 -3.39 -8.44
C PHE A 97 -12.82 -2.25 -7.72
N LEU A 98 -12.43 -1.01 -8.01
CA LEU A 98 -13.03 0.18 -7.43
C LEU A 98 -14.54 0.28 -7.77
N MET A 99 -14.91 0.13 -9.05
CA MET A 99 -16.31 0.15 -9.50
C MET A 99 -17.15 -0.96 -8.86
N HIS A 100 -16.56 -2.13 -8.59
CA HIS A 100 -17.27 -3.24 -7.96
C HIS A 100 -17.60 -2.96 -6.48
N HIS A 101 -16.72 -2.24 -5.78
CA HIS A 101 -16.79 -2.03 -4.33
C HIS A 101 -17.27 -0.64 -3.88
N LEU A 102 -17.37 0.35 -4.77
CA LEU A 102 -17.87 1.72 -4.48
C LEU A 102 -19.41 1.86 -4.52
N ARG A 103 -20.15 0.87 -4.01
CA ARG A 103 -21.62 0.97 -3.93
C ARG A 103 -22.08 1.75 -2.70
#